data_AF-A0A975DBI0-F1
#
_entry.id   AF-A0A975DBI0-F1
#
_cell.length_a   1.000
_cell.length_b   1.000
_cell.length_c   1.000
_cell.angle_alpha   90.00
_cell.angle_beta   90.00
_cell.angle_gamma   90.00
#
_symmetry.space_group_name_H-M   'P 1'
#
loop_
_entity.id
_entity.type
_entity.pdbx_description
1 polymer ?
#
loop_
_entity_poly.entity_id
_entity_poly.type
_entity_poly.pdbx_seq_one_letter_code
_entity_poly.pdbx_strand_id
1 'polypeptide(L)'
;MADALYIFTNDLRVNDNPQLQSLLEQHQNGDVTLQCAYVFDPQLLKPTNFNSRGIGPFRLLFLLQSLQNLASSIIKQGVKFHFVVDTPTEGIMNLALQISEGEKPAPLKIHTQRAIGTYEQNTNQSISKRLARRNEERHPSNEITFETHQGFTLFNSKDLPFAVSDLPNSFSKFRRKVEQLDLDSLFFLKSQAVLPVLNKSEIQKRLKPETQSLNKYFQQQFNLFITLPDVEQMFIDNGRHAEELKRTMVFEGGESAGLAHLQEYFESSAPQSYKQTRNALDDWPSSTKFSAWLANGCVSARRIWTEVCLYEQQHGANDSTYWIKFELLWREYFQWQALAIKSKLFKFGGIKEQGPLTSFYPQRFAKWCQGHTPYPIVNAAMKQLNATGYMSNRARQIVASCLIHELQLDWRYGAAYFEQQLTDYDVAANWGNWQYLAGVGFDPRGSRRFNLDKQTATYDPDGEFINKWNGQDQKASQNTLDNVDIVDWPVS
;
A
#
# COMPACT_ATOMS: atom_id res chain seq x y z
N MET A 1 -22.27 20.96 -21.30
CA MET A 1 -20.88 20.51 -21.12
C MET A 1 -20.94 19.26 -20.26
N ALA A 2 -20.19 18.21 -20.58
CA ALA A 2 -20.17 17.01 -19.75
C ALA A 2 -19.23 17.26 -18.57
N ASP A 3 -19.67 16.92 -17.37
CA ASP A 3 -18.84 17.02 -16.18
C ASP A 3 -18.03 15.74 -16.01
N ALA A 4 -16.86 15.84 -15.41
CA ALA A 4 -16.01 14.71 -15.08
C ALA A 4 -15.69 14.70 -13.59
N LEU A 5 -15.78 13.54 -12.97
CA LEU A 5 -15.39 13.31 -11.57
C LEU A 5 -14.30 12.25 -11.50
N TYR A 6 -13.09 12.62 -11.09
CA TYR A 6 -12.01 11.65 -10.85
C TYR A 6 -11.96 11.25 -9.37
N ILE A 7 -12.20 9.97 -9.07
CA ILE A 7 -12.12 9.41 -7.72
C ILE A 7 -10.76 8.74 -7.51
N PHE A 8 -9.95 9.35 -6.65
CA PHE A 8 -8.66 8.82 -6.23
C PHE A 8 -8.82 7.65 -5.24
N THR A 9 -7.92 6.68 -5.36
CA THR A 9 -7.78 5.52 -4.49
C THR A 9 -6.30 5.33 -4.12
N ASN A 10 -5.65 4.27 -4.60
CA ASN A 10 -4.20 4.03 -4.46
C ASN A 10 -3.43 4.59 -5.66
N ASP A 11 -3.73 5.83 -6.04
CA ASP A 11 -3.14 6.57 -7.16
C ASP A 11 -2.98 8.04 -6.82
N LEU A 12 -2.51 8.32 -5.60
CA LEU A 12 -2.41 9.67 -5.03
C LEU A 12 -1.27 10.51 -5.62
N ARG A 13 -1.28 10.68 -6.95
CA ARG A 13 -0.27 11.40 -7.73
C ARG A 13 -0.87 12.00 -9.01
N VAL A 14 -0.19 13.01 -9.53
CA VAL A 14 -0.47 13.58 -10.86
C VAL A 14 0.44 12.94 -11.92
N ASN A 15 1.70 12.63 -11.59
CA ASN A 15 2.68 12.03 -12.50
C ASN A 15 2.29 10.60 -12.91
N ASP A 16 2.56 10.22 -14.16
CA ASP A 16 2.23 8.88 -14.69
C ASP A 16 0.80 8.43 -14.32
N ASN A 17 -0.16 9.36 -14.44
CA ASN A 17 -1.60 9.13 -14.32
C ASN A 17 -2.29 9.59 -15.62
N PRO A 18 -2.27 8.75 -16.68
CA PRO A 18 -2.68 9.18 -18.02
C PRO A 18 -4.15 9.64 -18.10
N GLN A 19 -5.05 8.96 -17.38
CA GLN A 19 -6.47 9.33 -17.40
C GLN A 19 -6.70 10.69 -16.72
N LEU A 20 -6.08 10.92 -15.56
CA LEU A 20 -6.18 12.21 -14.87
C LEU A 20 -5.60 13.34 -15.73
N GLN A 21 -4.46 13.12 -16.38
CA GLN A 21 -3.82 14.15 -17.21
C GLN A 21 -4.65 14.51 -18.44
N SER A 22 -5.19 13.52 -19.13
CA SER A 22 -6.12 13.74 -20.24
C SER A 22 -7.33 14.58 -19.78
N LEU A 23 -7.87 14.33 -18.59
CA LEU A 23 -8.96 15.11 -18.02
C LEU A 23 -8.53 16.52 -17.60
N LEU A 24 -7.32 16.70 -17.07
CA LEU A 24 -6.76 18.01 -16.74
C LEU A 24 -6.57 18.87 -17.98
N GLU A 25 -6.06 18.30 -19.08
CA GLU A 25 -5.91 18.99 -20.37
C GLU A 25 -7.27 19.42 -20.94
N GLN A 26 -8.25 18.51 -20.97
CA GLN A 26 -9.63 18.82 -21.40
C GLN A 26 -10.26 19.91 -20.51
N HIS A 27 -9.97 19.91 -19.21
CA HIS A 27 -10.46 20.94 -18.30
C HIS A 27 -9.87 22.31 -18.61
N GLN A 28 -8.56 22.38 -18.87
CA GLN A 28 -7.86 23.62 -19.24
C GLN A 28 -8.35 24.17 -20.59
N ASN A 29 -8.71 23.30 -21.52
CA ASN A 29 -9.30 23.67 -22.81
C ASN A 29 -10.78 24.09 -22.69
N GLY A 30 -11.43 23.88 -21.55
CA GLY A 30 -12.85 24.16 -21.34
C GLY A 30 -13.78 23.13 -21.96
N ASP A 31 -13.28 21.94 -22.33
CA ASP A 31 -14.08 20.84 -22.91
C ASP A 31 -14.92 20.13 -21.83
N VAL A 32 -14.38 20.03 -20.61
CA VAL A 32 -15.02 19.38 -19.46
C VAL A 32 -14.84 20.20 -18.18
N THR A 33 -15.83 20.15 -17.28
CA THR A 33 -15.65 20.63 -15.90
C THR A 33 -15.15 19.46 -15.05
N LEU A 34 -13.85 19.42 -14.76
CA LEU A 34 -13.26 18.38 -13.92
C LEU A 34 -13.44 18.73 -12.43
N GLN A 35 -13.86 17.74 -11.65
CA GLN A 35 -13.77 17.72 -10.20
C GLN A 35 -13.04 16.46 -9.77
N CYS A 36 -12.32 16.52 -8.66
CA CYS A 36 -11.58 15.39 -8.10
C CYS A 36 -12.08 15.08 -6.70
N ALA A 37 -12.04 13.82 -6.28
CA ALA A 37 -12.42 13.46 -4.92
C ALA A 37 -11.61 12.30 -4.36
N TYR A 38 -11.55 12.23 -3.03
CA TYR A 38 -11.16 11.05 -2.28
C TYR A 38 -12.25 10.73 -1.24
N VAL A 39 -12.64 9.46 -1.14
CA VAL A 39 -13.61 8.98 -0.14
C VAL A 39 -12.88 8.15 0.91
N PHE A 40 -12.84 8.67 2.13
CA PHE A 40 -12.29 7.96 3.28
C PHE A 40 -13.38 7.11 3.95
N ASP A 41 -13.16 5.79 3.98
CA ASP A 41 -14.06 4.85 4.63
C ASP A 41 -13.84 4.81 6.16
N PRO A 42 -14.78 5.31 6.98
CA PRO A 42 -14.64 5.27 8.43
C PRO A 42 -14.66 3.83 9.00
N GLN A 43 -15.09 2.83 8.23
CA GLN A 43 -15.03 1.42 8.66
C GLN A 43 -13.60 0.91 8.84
N LEU A 44 -12.61 1.52 8.17
CA LEU A 44 -11.19 1.16 8.33
C LEU A 44 -10.68 1.37 9.76
N LEU A 45 -11.30 2.28 10.51
CA LEU A 45 -10.95 2.59 11.90
C LEU A 45 -11.57 1.60 12.89
N LYS A 46 -12.54 0.81 12.45
CA LYS A 46 -13.24 -0.16 13.30
C LYS A 46 -12.47 -1.49 13.38
N PRO A 47 -12.57 -2.22 14.50
CA PRO A 47 -12.02 -3.56 14.59
C PRO A 47 -12.66 -4.51 13.58
N THR A 48 -11.83 -5.37 13.00
CA THR A 48 -12.22 -6.49 12.14
C THR A 48 -12.38 -7.77 12.96
N ASN A 49 -12.83 -8.85 12.31
CA ASN A 49 -12.90 -10.18 12.88
C ASN A 49 -11.51 -10.80 13.22
N PHE A 50 -10.40 -10.14 12.88
CA PHE A 50 -9.03 -10.58 13.17
C PHE A 50 -8.38 -9.83 14.35
N ASN A 51 -9.18 -9.21 15.23
CA ASN A 51 -8.69 -8.40 16.35
C ASN A 51 -7.71 -7.28 15.93
N SER A 52 -7.85 -6.81 14.69
CA SER A 52 -7.04 -5.75 14.08
C SER A 52 -7.94 -4.74 13.38
N ARG A 53 -7.46 -3.52 13.12
CA ARG A 53 -8.18 -2.49 12.36
C ARG A 53 -7.74 -2.50 10.89
N GLY A 54 -8.57 -1.96 10.00
CA GLY A 54 -8.26 -1.83 8.58
C GLY A 54 -7.21 -0.75 8.28
N ILE A 55 -6.94 0.18 9.22
CA ILE A 55 -5.84 1.14 9.13
C ILE A 55 -5.32 1.51 10.54
N GLY A 56 -3.99 1.52 10.69
CA GLY A 56 -3.32 1.97 11.91
C GLY A 56 -2.78 3.41 11.81
N PRO A 57 -2.22 3.93 12.92
CA PRO A 57 -1.85 5.34 13.05
C PRO A 57 -0.80 5.80 12.04
N PHE A 58 0.25 5.00 11.79
CA PHE A 58 1.32 5.37 10.86
C PHE A 58 0.81 5.50 9.42
N ARG A 59 0.04 4.52 8.94
CA ARG A 59 -0.52 4.58 7.58
C ARG A 59 -1.58 5.66 7.46
N LEU A 60 -2.40 5.89 8.49
CA LEU A 60 -3.37 6.98 8.48
C LEU A 60 -2.67 8.35 8.35
N LEU A 61 -1.61 8.59 9.12
CA LEU A 61 -0.83 9.83 9.02
C LEU A 61 -0.19 9.98 7.63
N PHE A 62 0.42 8.91 7.10
CA PHE A 62 1.00 8.91 5.75
C PHE A 62 -0.04 9.20 4.66
N LEU A 63 -1.24 8.61 4.78
CA LEU A 63 -2.36 8.85 3.87
C LEU A 63 -2.79 10.32 3.92
N LEU A 64 -2.96 10.91 5.11
CA LEU A 64 -3.37 12.30 5.25
C LEU A 64 -2.34 13.28 4.67
N GLN A 65 -1.06 13.06 4.91
CA GLN A 65 0.03 13.81 4.26
C GLN A 65 -0.03 13.68 2.73
N SER A 66 -0.27 12.46 2.24
CA SER A 66 -0.37 12.19 0.81
C SER A 66 -1.55 12.92 0.15
N LEU A 67 -2.71 12.90 0.81
CA LEU A 67 -3.91 13.62 0.35
C LEU A 67 -3.73 15.13 0.40
N GLN A 68 -3.05 15.66 1.41
CA GLN A 68 -2.73 17.08 1.48
C GLN A 68 -1.84 17.53 0.31
N ASN A 69 -0.81 16.74 0.00
CA ASN A 69 0.06 16.97 -1.14
C ASN A 69 -0.71 16.91 -2.46
N LEU A 70 -1.53 15.88 -2.65
CA LEU A 70 -2.36 15.70 -3.85
C LEU A 70 -3.37 16.84 -4.03
N ALA A 71 -4.15 17.16 -2.99
CA ALA A 71 -5.15 18.22 -3.04
C ALA A 71 -4.50 19.56 -3.42
N SER A 72 -3.33 19.86 -2.86
CA SER A 72 -2.56 21.07 -3.21
C SER A 72 -2.15 21.08 -4.69
N SER A 73 -1.74 19.92 -5.24
CA SER A 73 -1.39 19.79 -6.66
C SER A 73 -2.61 19.96 -7.59
N ILE A 74 -3.76 19.41 -7.22
CA ILE A 74 -5.01 19.51 -8.00
C ILE A 74 -5.59 20.92 -7.97
N ILE A 75 -5.67 21.55 -6.79
CA ILE A 75 -6.22 22.91 -6.64
C ILE A 75 -5.41 23.93 -7.42
N LYS A 76 -4.08 23.76 -7.51
CA LYS A 76 -3.20 24.61 -8.33
C LYS A 76 -3.52 24.55 -9.83
N GLN A 77 -4.18 23.50 -10.30
CA GLN A 77 -4.65 23.37 -11.68
C GLN A 77 -6.05 23.99 -11.90
N GLY A 78 -6.61 24.68 -10.89
CA GLY A 78 -7.96 25.25 -10.97
C GLY A 78 -9.08 24.24 -10.74
N VAL A 79 -8.75 23.00 -10.38
CA VAL A 79 -9.71 21.90 -10.21
C VAL A 79 -10.20 21.81 -8.77
N LYS A 80 -11.52 21.67 -8.58
CA LYS A 80 -12.11 21.45 -7.27
C LYS A 80 -11.75 20.05 -6.74
N PHE A 81 -11.32 19.98 -5.48
CA PHE A 81 -11.01 18.73 -4.79
C PHE A 81 -11.97 18.50 -3.61
N HIS A 82 -12.58 17.31 -3.54
CA HIS A 82 -13.49 16.90 -2.48
C HIS A 82 -12.86 15.84 -1.59
N PHE A 83 -13.08 15.93 -0.29
CA PHE A 83 -12.73 14.91 0.68
C PHE A 83 -14.01 14.52 1.39
N VAL A 84 -14.43 13.27 1.18
CA VAL A 84 -15.70 12.74 1.67
C VAL A 84 -15.42 11.69 2.72
N VAL A 85 -16.11 11.73 3.85
CA VAL A 85 -16.05 10.70 4.89
C VAL A 85 -17.36 9.93 4.86
N ASP A 86 -17.33 8.76 4.25
CA ASP A 86 -18.48 7.87 4.12
C ASP A 86 -17.97 6.49 3.64
N THR A 87 -18.83 5.48 3.63
CA THR A 87 -18.55 4.26 2.89
C THR A 87 -18.32 4.61 1.41
N PRO A 88 -17.37 3.95 0.71
CA PRO A 88 -17.03 4.32 -0.67
C PRO A 88 -18.22 4.31 -1.63
N THR A 89 -19.16 3.37 -1.45
CA THR A 89 -20.36 3.31 -2.30
C THR A 89 -21.25 4.54 -2.08
N GLU A 90 -21.63 4.83 -0.83
CA GLU A 90 -22.54 5.95 -0.56
C GLU A 90 -21.87 7.30 -0.81
N GLY A 91 -20.61 7.46 -0.42
CA GLY A 91 -19.85 8.71 -0.63
C GLY A 91 -19.70 9.07 -2.10
N ILE A 92 -19.36 8.10 -2.96
CA ILE A 92 -19.24 8.33 -4.41
C ILE A 92 -20.62 8.61 -5.03
N MET A 93 -21.64 7.82 -4.67
CA MET A 93 -23.00 7.99 -5.21
C MET A 93 -23.59 9.36 -4.84
N ASN A 94 -23.50 9.76 -3.57
CA ASN A 94 -24.05 11.03 -3.09
C ASN A 94 -23.33 12.22 -3.74
N LEU A 95 -22.00 12.18 -3.84
CA LEU A 95 -21.24 13.23 -4.52
C LEU A 95 -21.58 13.31 -6.01
N ALA A 96 -21.70 12.17 -6.69
CA ALA A 96 -22.05 12.13 -8.11
C ALA A 96 -23.45 12.73 -8.36
N LEU A 97 -24.43 12.38 -7.51
CA LEU A 97 -25.78 12.94 -7.59
C LEU A 97 -25.77 14.45 -7.32
N GLN A 98 -25.01 14.91 -6.32
CA GLN A 98 -24.88 16.33 -6.01
C GLN A 98 -24.31 17.14 -7.18
N ILE A 99 -23.32 16.59 -7.90
CA ILE A 99 -22.73 17.24 -9.07
C ILE A 99 -23.70 17.19 -10.26
N SER A 100 -24.23 16.01 -10.58
CA SER A 100 -25.04 15.77 -11.78
C SER A 100 -26.45 16.36 -11.69
N GLU A 101 -27.02 16.49 -10.48
CA GLU A 101 -28.39 16.98 -10.24
C GLU A 101 -28.42 18.37 -9.59
N GLY A 102 -27.29 19.11 -9.61
CA GLY A 102 -27.20 20.47 -9.09
C GLY A 102 -28.02 21.49 -9.88
N GLU A 103 -27.71 22.78 -9.72
CA GLU A 103 -28.45 23.89 -10.34
C GLU A 103 -28.56 23.78 -11.88
N LYS A 104 -27.62 23.08 -12.51
CA LYS A 104 -27.61 22.80 -13.95
C LYS A 104 -27.38 21.30 -14.19
N PRO A 105 -28.44 20.49 -14.30
CA PRO A 105 -28.29 19.06 -14.53
C PRO A 105 -27.53 18.77 -15.84
N ALA A 106 -26.53 17.91 -15.77
CA ALA A 106 -25.67 17.56 -16.89
C ALA A 106 -25.17 16.12 -16.78
N PRO A 107 -24.79 15.48 -17.91
CA PRO A 107 -24.15 14.17 -17.86
C PRO A 107 -22.84 14.22 -17.09
N LEU A 108 -22.59 13.20 -16.28
CA LEU A 108 -21.39 13.08 -15.45
C LEU A 108 -20.64 11.78 -15.77
N LYS A 109 -19.34 11.88 -16.05
CA LYS A 109 -18.47 10.71 -16.19
C LYS A 109 -17.58 10.57 -14.97
N ILE A 110 -17.73 9.46 -14.25
CA ILE A 110 -16.91 9.13 -13.09
C ILE A 110 -15.75 8.25 -13.54
N HIS A 111 -14.52 8.66 -13.23
CA HIS A 111 -13.29 7.95 -13.54
C HIS A 111 -12.61 7.51 -12.24
N THR A 112 -12.11 6.29 -12.19
CA THR A 112 -11.28 5.83 -11.07
C THR A 112 -10.25 4.79 -11.53
N GLN A 113 -9.20 4.58 -10.74
CA GLN A 113 -8.26 3.50 -10.99
C GLN A 113 -8.90 2.14 -10.70
N ARG A 114 -8.61 1.12 -11.53
CA ARG A 114 -9.04 -0.25 -11.30
C ARG A 114 -8.45 -0.77 -10.00
N ALA A 115 -9.32 -1.07 -9.05
CA ALA A 115 -8.92 -1.67 -7.78
C ALA A 115 -8.34 -3.07 -7.96
N ILE A 116 -7.33 -3.39 -7.17
CA ILE A 116 -6.72 -4.74 -7.13
C ILE A 116 -7.43 -5.62 -6.10
N GLY A 117 -7.75 -5.07 -4.93
CA GLY A 117 -8.43 -5.80 -3.87
C GLY A 117 -9.84 -6.25 -4.27
N THR A 118 -10.28 -7.38 -3.73
CA THR A 118 -11.58 -7.98 -4.10
C THR A 118 -12.75 -7.17 -3.57
N TYR A 119 -12.63 -6.60 -2.36
CA TYR A 119 -13.70 -5.83 -1.75
C TYR A 119 -13.93 -4.51 -2.48
N GLU A 120 -12.84 -3.84 -2.86
CA GLU A 120 -12.84 -2.61 -3.64
C GLU A 120 -13.39 -2.84 -5.06
N GLN A 121 -13.06 -3.97 -5.69
CA GLN A 121 -13.68 -4.35 -6.97
C GLN A 121 -15.19 -4.58 -6.83
N ASN A 122 -15.64 -5.22 -5.75
CA ASN A 122 -17.07 -5.41 -5.48
C ASN A 122 -17.78 -4.07 -5.26
N THR A 123 -17.13 -3.11 -4.58
CA THR A 123 -17.62 -1.72 -4.44
C THR A 123 -17.82 -1.07 -5.81
N ASN A 124 -16.81 -1.12 -6.69
CA ASN A 124 -16.91 -0.55 -8.04
C ASN A 124 -18.05 -1.19 -8.86
N GLN A 125 -18.24 -2.50 -8.75
CA GLN A 125 -19.35 -3.21 -9.38
C GLN A 125 -20.71 -2.81 -8.81
N SER A 126 -20.81 -2.61 -7.48
CA SER A 126 -22.02 -2.13 -6.81
C SER A 126 -22.42 -0.74 -7.30
N ILE A 127 -21.47 0.20 -7.36
CA ILE A 127 -21.69 1.55 -7.89
C ILE A 127 -22.17 1.49 -9.34
N SER A 128 -21.48 0.73 -10.19
CA SER A 128 -21.84 0.59 -11.62
C SER A 128 -23.28 0.08 -11.81
N LYS A 129 -23.70 -0.93 -11.02
CA LYS A 129 -25.06 -1.48 -11.08
C LYS A 129 -26.11 -0.49 -10.60
N ARG A 130 -25.83 0.26 -9.53
CA ARG A 130 -26.75 1.28 -8.99
C ARG A 130 -26.93 2.44 -9.97
N LEU A 131 -25.86 2.89 -10.62
CA LEU A 131 -25.91 3.92 -11.65
C LEU A 131 -26.67 3.45 -12.89
N ALA A 132 -26.45 2.21 -13.35
CA ALA A 132 -27.20 1.65 -14.48
C ALA A 132 -28.71 1.67 -14.23
N ARG A 133 -29.16 1.16 -13.06
CA ARG A 133 -30.57 1.21 -12.66
C ARG A 133 -31.11 2.64 -12.59
N ARG A 134 -30.35 3.56 -12.02
CA ARG A 134 -30.74 4.99 -11.97
C ARG A 134 -30.92 5.56 -13.38
N ASN A 135 -30.01 5.27 -14.31
CA ASN A 135 -30.06 5.81 -15.66
C ASN A 135 -31.24 5.29 -16.47
N GLU A 136 -31.75 4.09 -16.19
CA GLU A 136 -33.00 3.57 -16.78
C GLU A 136 -34.23 4.41 -16.38
N GLU A 137 -34.22 4.98 -15.17
CA GLU A 137 -35.34 5.75 -14.60
C GLU A 137 -35.25 7.27 -14.94
N ARG A 138 -34.18 7.74 -15.60
CA ARG A 138 -33.90 9.16 -15.82
C ARG A 138 -33.69 9.49 -17.29
N HIS A 139 -33.86 10.78 -17.64
CA HIS A 139 -33.64 11.25 -19.01
C HIS A 139 -32.15 11.14 -19.40
N PRO A 140 -31.80 10.74 -20.63
CA PRO A 140 -30.40 10.55 -21.07
C PRO A 140 -29.51 11.80 -20.91
N SER A 141 -30.10 12.99 -20.88
CA SER A 141 -29.39 14.24 -20.63
C SER A 141 -28.84 14.40 -19.21
N ASN A 142 -29.09 13.43 -18.31
CA ASN A 142 -28.59 13.38 -16.94
C ASN A 142 -28.02 11.98 -16.60
N GLU A 143 -27.39 11.36 -17.60
CA GLU A 143 -26.71 10.07 -17.46
C GLU A 143 -25.44 10.21 -16.62
N ILE A 144 -25.25 9.28 -15.68
CA ILE A 144 -24.01 9.16 -14.91
C ILE A 144 -23.33 7.85 -15.27
N THR A 145 -22.11 7.91 -15.81
CA THR A 145 -21.31 6.72 -16.15
C THR A 145 -20.17 6.51 -15.16
N PHE A 146 -19.70 5.28 -15.01
CA PHE A 146 -18.61 4.91 -14.10
C PHE A 146 -17.59 4.04 -14.82
N GLU A 147 -16.36 4.54 -14.95
CA GLU A 147 -15.29 3.93 -15.71
C GLU A 147 -14.05 3.68 -14.84
N THR A 148 -13.47 2.49 -15.03
CA THR A 148 -12.24 2.10 -14.32
C THR A 148 -11.05 1.98 -15.27
N HIS A 149 -9.89 2.48 -14.85
CA HIS A 149 -8.70 2.62 -15.68
C HIS A 149 -7.52 1.83 -15.12
N GLN A 150 -6.68 1.26 -15.98
CA GLN A 150 -5.47 0.54 -15.54
C GLN A 150 -4.30 1.52 -15.41
N GLY A 151 -3.56 1.43 -14.30
CA GLY A 151 -2.46 2.38 -14.02
C GLY A 151 -1.59 2.05 -12.80
N PHE A 152 -2.07 1.21 -11.87
CA PHE A 152 -1.36 0.85 -10.63
C PHE A 152 -0.19 -0.13 -10.81
N THR A 153 -0.33 -1.01 -11.79
CA THR A 153 0.59 -2.08 -12.14
C THR A 153 1.61 -1.61 -13.18
N LEU A 154 2.74 -2.31 -13.28
CA LEU A 154 3.70 -2.12 -14.38
C LEU A 154 3.03 -2.39 -15.71
N PHE A 155 2.33 -3.54 -15.81
CA PHE A 155 1.60 -3.95 -17.00
C PHE A 155 0.15 -3.48 -16.93
N ASN A 156 -0.43 -3.19 -18.09
CA ASN A 156 -1.85 -3.31 -18.34
C ASN A 156 -2.15 -4.74 -18.82
N SER A 157 -3.41 -5.16 -18.74
CA SER A 157 -3.82 -6.53 -19.10
C SER A 157 -3.51 -6.89 -20.56
N LYS A 158 -3.44 -5.90 -21.45
CA LYS A 158 -3.09 -6.07 -22.87
C LYS A 158 -1.58 -6.26 -23.10
N ASP A 159 -0.75 -5.89 -22.14
CA ASP A 159 0.71 -6.03 -22.24
C ASP A 159 1.19 -7.43 -21.83
N LEU A 160 0.38 -8.15 -21.06
CA LEU A 160 0.73 -9.49 -20.59
C LEU A 160 0.74 -10.48 -21.76
N PRO A 161 1.75 -11.38 -21.85
CA PRO A 161 1.81 -12.40 -22.90
C PRO A 161 0.89 -13.60 -22.62
N PHE A 162 -0.12 -13.42 -21.76
CA PHE A 162 -1.10 -14.42 -21.36
C PHE A 162 -2.34 -13.73 -20.79
N ALA A 163 -3.48 -14.41 -20.84
CA ALA A 163 -4.68 -13.97 -20.14
C ALA A 163 -4.50 -14.06 -18.62
N VAL A 164 -5.17 -13.18 -17.86
CA VAL A 164 -5.10 -13.19 -16.38
C VAL A 164 -5.61 -14.51 -15.78
N SER A 165 -6.54 -15.20 -16.47
CA SER A 165 -7.00 -16.55 -16.10
C SER A 165 -5.89 -17.61 -16.17
N ASP A 166 -4.88 -17.38 -17.02
CA ASP A 166 -3.76 -18.30 -17.27
C ASP A 166 -2.49 -17.84 -16.54
N LEU A 167 -2.65 -17.03 -15.48
CA LEU A 167 -1.53 -16.52 -14.70
C LEU A 167 -0.64 -17.68 -14.22
N PRO A 168 0.68 -17.62 -14.47
CA PRO A 168 1.56 -18.71 -14.07
C PRO A 168 1.54 -18.98 -12.57
N ASN A 169 1.48 -20.26 -12.20
CA ASN A 169 1.38 -20.72 -10.81
C ASN A 169 2.66 -20.60 -9.97
N SER A 170 3.65 -19.83 -10.44
CA SER A 170 4.83 -19.45 -9.67
C SER A 170 5.45 -18.19 -10.26
N PHE A 171 6.04 -17.37 -9.42
CA PHE A 171 6.77 -16.17 -9.83
C PHE A 171 7.84 -16.46 -10.88
N SER A 172 8.64 -17.52 -10.73
CA SER A 172 9.71 -17.82 -11.71
C SER A 172 9.16 -18.10 -13.11
N LYS A 173 7.97 -18.72 -13.23
CA LYS A 173 7.31 -18.92 -14.52
C LYS A 173 6.74 -17.62 -15.08
N PHE A 174 6.11 -16.80 -14.22
CA PHE A 174 5.63 -15.46 -14.59
C PHE A 174 6.78 -14.59 -15.12
N ARG A 175 7.85 -14.44 -14.34
CA ARG A 175 9.04 -13.67 -14.68
C ARG A 175 9.62 -14.08 -16.03
N ARG A 176 9.87 -15.38 -16.25
CA ARG A 176 10.43 -15.88 -17.52
C ARG A 176 9.55 -15.57 -18.74
N LYS A 177 8.22 -15.47 -18.58
CA LYS A 177 7.33 -15.09 -19.68
C LYS A 177 7.36 -13.59 -19.95
N VAL A 178 7.33 -12.75 -18.92
CA VAL A 178 7.30 -11.30 -19.10
C VAL A 178 8.66 -10.71 -19.49
N GLU A 179 9.77 -11.30 -19.04
CA GLU A 179 11.13 -10.90 -19.43
C GLU A 179 11.48 -11.23 -20.89
N GLN A 180 10.60 -11.92 -21.63
CA GLN A 180 10.72 -12.08 -23.09
C GLN A 180 10.27 -10.82 -23.85
N LEU A 181 9.56 -9.91 -23.17
CA LEU A 181 9.17 -8.61 -23.72
C LEU A 181 10.31 -7.60 -23.52
N ASP A 182 10.37 -6.59 -24.37
CA ASP A 182 11.22 -5.42 -24.15
C ASP A 182 10.58 -4.50 -23.09
N LEU A 183 10.81 -4.86 -21.82
CA LEU A 183 10.22 -4.17 -20.67
C LEU A 183 10.73 -2.73 -20.52
N ASP A 184 12.01 -2.50 -20.82
CA ASP A 184 12.62 -1.19 -20.69
C ASP A 184 11.97 -0.21 -21.66
N SER A 185 11.84 -0.56 -22.94
CA SER A 185 11.13 0.28 -23.92
C SER A 185 9.65 0.43 -23.59
N LEU A 186 8.98 -0.66 -23.20
CA LEU A 186 7.55 -0.65 -22.89
C LEU A 186 7.22 0.32 -21.75
N PHE A 187 8.00 0.30 -20.66
CA PHE A 187 7.72 1.14 -19.50
C PHE A 187 8.29 2.54 -19.64
N PHE A 188 9.40 2.71 -20.34
CA PHE A 188 9.94 4.03 -20.67
C PHE A 188 8.92 4.86 -21.47
N LEU A 189 8.38 4.31 -22.57
CA LEU A 189 7.37 4.98 -23.39
C LEU A 189 6.12 5.36 -22.60
N LYS A 190 5.66 4.47 -21.71
CA LYS A 190 4.47 4.71 -20.88
C LYS A 190 4.72 5.73 -19.77
N SER A 191 5.94 5.81 -19.25
CA SER A 191 6.32 6.83 -18.26
C SER A 191 6.51 8.21 -18.87
N GLN A 192 6.94 8.28 -20.15
CA GLN A 192 7.21 9.51 -20.89
C GLN A 192 5.99 10.12 -21.58
N ALA A 193 4.86 9.41 -21.69
CA ALA A 193 3.60 9.96 -22.18
C ALA A 193 3.01 11.06 -21.26
N VAL A 194 3.83 11.65 -20.39
CA VAL A 194 3.56 12.66 -19.38
C VAL A 194 4.75 13.62 -19.35
N LEU A 195 4.52 14.89 -19.69
CA LEU A 195 5.51 15.99 -19.77
C LEU A 195 6.25 16.28 -18.42
N PRO A 196 7.35 17.06 -18.45
CA PRO A 196 8.63 16.69 -17.88
C PRO A 196 8.75 16.87 -16.36
N VAL A 197 9.72 16.15 -15.82
CA VAL A 197 10.30 16.31 -14.48
C VAL A 197 10.43 17.79 -14.15
N LEU A 198 9.70 18.21 -13.12
CA LEU A 198 9.83 19.54 -12.53
C LEU A 198 11.29 19.78 -12.16
N ASN A 199 11.89 20.86 -12.67
CA ASN A 199 13.30 21.18 -12.45
C ASN A 199 13.58 21.40 -10.94
N LYS A 200 14.82 21.12 -10.50
CA LYS A 200 15.30 21.14 -9.10
C LYS A 200 14.95 22.45 -8.37
N SER A 201 14.95 23.57 -9.09
CA SER A 201 14.56 24.90 -8.58
C SER A 201 13.06 25.08 -8.33
N GLU A 202 12.21 24.36 -9.06
CA GLU A 202 10.75 24.39 -8.84
C GLU A 202 10.36 23.53 -7.65
N ILE A 203 10.98 22.36 -7.44
CA ILE A 203 10.75 21.53 -6.25
C ILE A 203 11.14 22.30 -4.98
N GLN A 204 12.30 22.97 -4.97
CA GLN A 204 12.74 23.80 -3.84
C GLN A 204 11.92 25.08 -3.64
N LYS A 205 11.40 25.72 -4.70
CA LYS A 205 10.44 26.83 -4.55
C LYS A 205 9.06 26.35 -4.07
N ARG A 206 8.64 25.14 -4.44
CA ARG A 206 7.37 24.50 -4.03
C ARG A 206 7.41 23.94 -2.60
N LEU A 207 8.60 23.80 -2.02
CA LEU A 207 8.85 23.40 -0.63
C LEU A 207 8.65 24.54 0.40
N LYS A 208 8.14 25.71 0.01
CA LYS A 208 7.59 26.68 0.96
C LYS A 208 6.07 26.53 1.02
N PRO A 209 5.53 25.73 1.95
CA PRO A 209 4.14 25.90 2.31
C PRO A 209 4.04 27.25 3.02
N GLU A 210 3.19 28.15 2.54
CA GLU A 210 2.53 29.08 3.45
C GLU A 210 1.52 28.26 4.26
N THR A 211 2.06 27.44 5.17
CA THR A 211 1.38 26.41 5.98
C THR A 211 0.25 26.99 6.82
N GLN A 212 0.24 28.31 7.04
CA GLN A 212 -0.76 29.01 7.83
C GLN A 212 -2.07 29.32 7.07
N SER A 213 -2.05 29.40 5.73
CA SER A 213 -3.24 29.75 4.94
C SER A 213 -4.11 28.53 4.64
N LEU A 214 -3.49 27.38 4.32
CA LEU A 214 -4.21 26.16 3.93
C LEU A 214 -4.83 25.42 5.11
N ASN A 215 -4.22 25.41 6.30
CA ASN A 215 -4.86 24.84 7.49
C ASN A 215 -6.17 25.55 7.82
N LYS A 216 -6.22 26.88 7.62
CA LYS A 216 -7.44 27.66 7.78
C LYS A 216 -8.46 27.36 6.69
N TYR A 217 -8.01 27.13 5.45
CA TYR A 217 -8.87 26.68 4.33
C TYR A 217 -9.44 25.27 4.54
N PHE A 218 -8.63 24.32 5.02
CA PHE A 218 -9.07 22.97 5.38
C PHE A 218 -10.03 22.96 6.57
N GLN A 219 -9.86 23.86 7.53
CA GLN A 219 -10.80 24.06 8.65
C GLN A 219 -12.10 24.80 8.26
N GLN A 220 -12.06 25.68 7.26
CA GLN A 220 -13.20 26.54 6.90
C GLN A 220 -14.06 26.00 5.76
N GLN A 221 -13.51 25.21 4.84
CA GLN A 221 -14.22 24.76 3.64
C GLN A 221 -14.56 23.26 3.63
N PHE A 222 -13.83 22.47 4.40
CA PHE A 222 -14.24 21.11 4.70
C PHE A 222 -14.89 21.12 6.09
N ASN A 223 -16.16 20.76 6.16
CA ASN A 223 -16.69 20.08 7.34
C ASN A 223 -15.98 18.72 7.44
N LEU A 224 -14.66 18.73 7.70
CA LEU A 224 -13.91 17.53 8.02
C LEU A 224 -14.44 17.10 9.39
N PHE A 225 -15.40 16.17 9.39
CA PHE A 225 -15.83 15.47 10.61
C PHE A 225 -14.75 14.53 11.15
N ILE A 226 -13.55 14.52 10.55
CA ILE A 226 -12.33 14.11 11.25
C ILE A 226 -11.65 15.40 11.70
N THR A 227 -12.11 15.96 12.81
CA THR A 227 -11.20 16.83 13.55
C THR A 227 -10.01 15.93 13.94
N LEU A 228 -8.78 16.45 13.84
CA LEU A 228 -7.58 15.83 14.44
C LEU A 228 -7.88 15.05 15.74
N PRO A 229 -8.83 15.44 16.61
CA PRO A 229 -9.45 14.65 17.66
C PRO A 229 -9.69 13.14 17.46
N ASP A 230 -10.15 12.62 16.32
CA ASP A 230 -10.34 11.15 16.18
C ASP A 230 -9.01 10.43 15.92
N VAL A 231 -8.11 11.10 15.20
CA VAL A 231 -6.74 10.65 14.99
C VAL A 231 -5.95 10.77 16.30
N GLU A 232 -6.16 11.85 17.06
CA GLU A 232 -5.64 12.11 18.40
C GLU A 232 -6.20 11.12 19.43
N GLN A 233 -7.49 10.78 19.38
CA GLN A 233 -8.08 9.76 20.25
C GLN A 233 -7.51 8.39 19.92
N MET A 234 -7.30 8.06 18.64
CA MET A 234 -6.59 6.82 18.26
C MET A 234 -5.11 6.81 18.66
N PHE A 235 -4.45 7.97 18.67
CA PHE A 235 -3.10 8.12 19.19
C PHE A 235 -3.11 7.89 20.71
N ILE A 236 -4.01 8.56 21.44
CA ILE A 236 -4.21 8.46 22.89
C ILE A 236 -4.56 7.02 23.31
N ASP A 237 -5.48 6.35 22.61
CA ASP A 237 -5.92 4.98 22.88
C ASP A 237 -4.80 3.94 22.66
N ASN A 238 -3.77 4.28 21.85
CA ASN A 238 -2.56 3.46 21.68
C ASN A 238 -1.39 3.95 22.55
N GLY A 239 -1.64 4.86 23.51
CA GLY A 239 -0.63 5.39 24.43
C GLY A 239 0.47 6.23 23.77
N ARG A 240 0.22 6.80 22.58
CA ARG A 240 1.19 7.66 21.87
C ARG A 240 0.58 9.02 21.61
N HIS A 241 1.34 10.10 21.79
CA HIS A 241 0.88 11.42 21.34
C HIS A 241 1.21 11.62 19.85
N ALA A 242 0.42 12.43 19.13
CA ALA A 242 0.64 12.74 17.72
C ALA A 242 2.09 13.23 17.42
N GLU A 243 2.66 14.01 18.34
CA GLU A 243 4.03 14.51 18.24
C GLU A 243 5.10 13.42 18.40
N GLU A 244 4.85 12.40 19.21
CA GLU A 244 5.75 11.24 19.34
C GLU A 244 5.71 10.38 18.08
N LEU A 245 4.53 10.24 17.46
CA LEU A 245 4.39 9.54 16.19
C LEU A 245 5.09 10.29 15.06
N LYS A 246 4.96 11.61 14.96
CA LYS A 246 5.73 12.40 13.99
C LYS A 246 7.24 12.24 14.15
N ARG A 247 7.73 12.11 15.39
CA ARG A 247 9.17 11.90 15.67
C ARG A 247 9.66 10.49 15.32
N THR A 248 8.78 9.49 15.36
CA THR A 248 9.12 8.07 15.13
C THR A 248 8.77 7.59 13.73
N MET A 249 7.97 8.37 12.99
CA MET A 249 7.60 8.07 11.62
C MET A 249 8.81 8.21 10.69
N VAL A 250 9.05 7.17 9.89
CA VAL A 250 10.21 7.11 9.00
C VAL A 250 9.88 7.61 7.58
N PHE A 251 8.60 7.82 7.28
CA PHE A 251 8.12 8.20 5.96
C PHE A 251 7.35 9.52 6.01
N GLU A 252 7.53 10.36 5.00
CA GLU A 252 6.66 11.51 4.73
C GLU A 252 5.76 11.20 3.53
N GLY A 253 4.44 11.34 3.71
CA GLY A 253 3.45 11.08 2.67
C GLY A 253 3.44 12.13 1.55
N GLY A 254 3.01 11.70 0.37
CA GLY A 254 2.80 12.55 -0.81
C GLY A 254 3.73 12.26 -1.98
N GLU A 255 3.24 12.59 -3.17
CA GLU A 255 3.98 12.48 -4.43
C GLU A 255 5.28 13.27 -4.38
N SER A 256 5.26 14.50 -3.85
CA SER A 256 6.47 15.32 -3.74
C SER A 256 7.57 14.68 -2.88
N ALA A 257 7.21 14.13 -1.71
CA ALA A 257 8.16 13.44 -0.84
C ALA A 257 8.68 12.14 -1.50
N GLY A 258 7.79 11.40 -2.16
CA GLY A 258 8.16 10.18 -2.88
C GLY A 258 9.11 10.44 -4.06
N LEU A 259 8.87 11.51 -4.84
CA LEU A 259 9.75 11.90 -5.95
C LEU A 259 11.10 12.46 -5.45
N ALA A 260 11.11 13.17 -4.32
CA ALA A 260 12.35 13.63 -3.70
C ALA A 260 13.21 12.44 -3.23
N HIS A 261 12.61 11.48 -2.53
CA HIS A 261 13.29 10.26 -2.10
C HIS A 261 13.75 9.39 -3.28
N LEU A 262 12.94 9.31 -4.34
CA LEU A 262 13.31 8.65 -5.60
C LEU A 262 14.59 9.28 -6.19
N GLN A 263 14.62 10.60 -6.30
CA GLN A 263 15.77 11.34 -6.80
C GLN A 263 17.01 11.12 -5.92
N GLU A 264 16.89 11.27 -4.59
CA GLU A 264 17.99 11.06 -3.66
C GLU A 264 18.59 9.65 -3.76
N TYR A 265 17.74 8.63 -3.85
CA TYR A 265 18.19 7.24 -3.97
C TYR A 265 19.00 7.00 -5.24
N PHE A 266 18.54 7.51 -6.40
CA PHE A 266 19.21 7.33 -7.68
C PHE A 266 20.36 8.33 -7.94
N GLU A 267 20.46 9.43 -7.18
CA GLU A 267 21.67 10.29 -7.16
C GLU A 267 22.83 9.64 -6.35
N SER A 268 22.54 8.59 -5.58
CA SER A 268 23.52 7.86 -4.76
C SER A 268 24.15 6.64 -5.47
N SER A 269 25.10 5.99 -4.80
CA SER A 269 25.65 4.69 -5.22
C SER A 269 24.84 3.48 -4.73
N ALA A 270 23.78 3.68 -3.93
CA ALA A 270 22.99 2.60 -3.34
C ALA A 270 22.38 1.61 -4.36
N PRO A 271 21.94 2.03 -5.57
CA PRO A 271 21.44 1.08 -6.57
C PRO A 271 22.47 0.02 -6.99
N GLN A 272 23.76 0.36 -7.01
CA GLN A 272 24.85 -0.56 -7.38
C GLN A 272 25.07 -1.68 -6.36
N SER A 273 24.70 -1.48 -5.09
CA SER A 273 24.88 -2.45 -4.00
C SER A 273 23.57 -3.07 -3.48
N TYR A 274 22.43 -2.75 -4.10
CA TYR A 274 21.10 -3.15 -3.61
C TYR A 274 20.97 -4.66 -3.35
N LYS A 275 21.47 -5.53 -4.25
CA LYS A 275 21.34 -6.99 -4.07
C LYS A 275 22.09 -7.49 -2.85
N GLN A 276 23.22 -6.87 -2.51
CA GLN A 276 24.04 -7.23 -1.36
C GLN A 276 23.42 -6.74 -0.06
N THR A 277 22.85 -5.53 -0.05
CA THR A 277 22.40 -4.86 1.18
C THR A 277 20.95 -5.16 1.56
N ARG A 278 20.07 -5.51 0.60
CA ARG A 278 18.60 -5.60 0.79
C ARG A 278 18.09 -6.54 1.89
N ASN A 279 18.93 -7.42 2.42
CA ASN A 279 18.56 -8.34 3.51
C ASN A 279 18.85 -7.77 4.92
N ALA A 280 19.42 -6.57 5.04
CA ALA A 280 19.64 -5.93 6.32
C ALA A 280 18.32 -5.77 7.10
N LEU A 281 18.39 -5.95 8.42
CA LEU A 281 17.20 -5.90 9.28
C LEU A 281 16.76 -4.47 9.57
N ASP A 282 17.72 -3.55 9.72
CA ASP A 282 17.45 -2.19 10.17
C ASP A 282 18.54 -1.20 9.73
N ASP A 283 18.47 -0.81 8.46
CA ASP A 283 19.33 0.22 7.88
C ASP A 283 18.60 0.92 6.73
N TRP A 284 18.65 2.25 6.67
CA TRP A 284 17.91 3.04 5.67
C TRP A 284 18.47 2.85 4.24
N PRO A 285 19.77 3.08 3.96
CA PRO A 285 20.35 2.89 2.63
C PRO A 285 20.38 1.43 2.15
N SER A 286 20.21 0.45 3.04
CA SER A 286 20.24 -0.97 2.66
C SER A 286 19.22 -1.39 1.59
N SER A 287 18.13 -0.65 1.42
CA SER A 287 17.09 -0.93 0.42
C SER A 287 16.44 0.36 -0.07
N THR A 288 15.64 0.28 -1.13
CA THR A 288 15.06 1.46 -1.79
C THR A 288 14.07 2.26 -0.93
N LYS A 289 13.41 1.62 0.04
CA LYS A 289 12.32 2.20 0.85
C LYS A 289 11.12 2.76 0.05
N PHE A 290 10.98 2.44 -1.24
CA PHE A 290 9.89 2.94 -2.09
C PHE A 290 8.51 2.36 -1.78
N SER A 291 8.41 1.35 -0.92
CA SER A 291 7.17 0.59 -0.68
C SER A 291 6.03 1.47 -0.18
N ALA A 292 6.28 2.46 0.69
CA ALA A 292 5.25 3.34 1.23
C ALA A 292 4.55 4.15 0.13
N TRP A 293 5.33 4.81 -0.74
CA TRP A 293 4.78 5.59 -1.85
C TRP A 293 4.23 4.74 -3.00
N LEU A 294 4.72 3.51 -3.17
CA LEU A 294 4.15 2.54 -4.12
C LEU A 294 2.77 2.03 -3.70
N ALA A 295 2.55 1.85 -2.39
CA ALA A 295 1.34 1.23 -1.85
C ALA A 295 0.08 2.10 -2.05
N ASN A 296 0.18 3.41 -1.80
CA ASN A 296 -0.91 4.37 -2.07
C ASN A 296 -0.76 5.10 -3.42
N GLY A 297 0.24 4.73 -4.22
CA GLY A 297 0.44 5.23 -5.56
C GLY A 297 0.89 6.68 -5.66
N CYS A 298 1.53 7.25 -4.63
CA CYS A 298 2.26 8.52 -4.72
C CYS A 298 3.41 8.48 -5.74
N VAL A 299 4.02 7.30 -5.93
CA VAL A 299 5.03 7.05 -6.97
C VAL A 299 4.63 5.81 -7.74
N SER A 300 4.68 5.85 -9.08
CA SER A 300 4.33 4.69 -9.89
C SER A 300 5.49 3.71 -10.03
N ALA A 301 5.17 2.42 -10.21
CA ALA A 301 6.17 1.41 -10.48
C ALA A 301 6.91 1.64 -11.81
N ARG A 302 6.22 2.18 -12.84
CA ARG A 302 6.84 2.52 -14.13
C ARG A 302 7.85 3.65 -13.99
N ARG A 303 7.57 4.62 -13.11
CA ARG A 303 8.51 5.71 -12.83
C ARG A 303 9.78 5.16 -12.19
N ILE A 304 9.67 4.30 -11.18
CA ILE A 304 10.85 3.67 -10.56
C ILE A 304 11.64 2.85 -11.58
N TRP A 305 10.96 2.04 -12.40
CA TRP A 305 11.62 1.26 -13.46
C TRP A 305 12.42 2.16 -14.41
N THR A 306 11.82 3.28 -14.82
CA THR A 306 12.43 4.27 -15.71
C THR A 306 13.67 4.90 -15.08
N GLU A 307 13.63 5.25 -13.79
CA GLU A 307 14.81 5.76 -13.09
C GLU A 307 15.93 4.71 -12.99
N VAL A 308 15.61 3.42 -12.82
CA VAL A 308 16.63 2.37 -12.91
C VAL A 308 17.30 2.38 -14.28
N CYS A 309 16.52 2.45 -15.37
CA CYS A 309 17.10 2.51 -16.72
C CYS A 309 17.98 3.75 -16.93
N LEU A 310 17.54 4.93 -16.47
CA LEU A 310 18.32 6.16 -16.57
C LEU A 310 19.62 6.08 -15.75
N TYR A 311 19.56 5.49 -14.56
CA TYR A 311 20.72 5.25 -13.73
C TYR A 311 21.71 4.28 -14.40
N GLU A 312 21.22 3.19 -14.98
CA GLU A 312 22.03 2.20 -15.71
C GLU A 312 22.73 2.81 -16.93
N GLN A 313 22.11 3.78 -17.61
CA GLN A 313 22.73 4.52 -18.71
C GLN A 313 23.92 5.38 -18.25
N GLN A 314 23.87 5.93 -17.03
CA GLN A 314 24.90 6.82 -16.50
C GLN A 314 26.01 6.08 -15.75
N HIS A 315 25.66 5.02 -15.02
CA HIS A 315 26.55 4.33 -14.08
C HIS A 315 26.83 2.86 -14.44
N GLY A 316 26.19 2.34 -15.48
CA GLY A 316 26.29 0.94 -15.89
C GLY A 316 25.30 0.03 -15.15
N ALA A 317 24.76 -0.96 -15.88
CA ALA A 317 23.90 -1.99 -15.32
C ALA A 317 24.71 -3.07 -14.58
N ASN A 318 24.16 -3.60 -13.49
CA ASN A 318 24.74 -4.71 -12.77
C ASN A 318 23.66 -5.62 -12.15
N ASP A 319 24.10 -6.64 -11.43
CA ASP A 319 23.22 -7.56 -10.71
C ASP A 319 22.27 -6.89 -9.72
N SER A 320 22.68 -5.78 -9.10
CA SER A 320 21.92 -5.02 -8.10
C SER A 320 20.86 -4.12 -8.72
N THR A 321 21.19 -3.39 -9.78
CA THR A 321 20.21 -2.57 -10.51
C THR A 321 19.11 -3.45 -11.12
N TYR A 322 19.49 -4.59 -11.69
CA TYR A 322 18.53 -5.62 -12.11
C TYR A 322 17.68 -6.14 -10.93
N TRP A 323 18.26 -6.33 -9.74
CA TRP A 323 17.52 -6.85 -8.61
C TRP A 323 16.42 -5.89 -8.12
N ILE A 324 16.54 -4.58 -8.36
CA ILE A 324 15.44 -3.62 -8.13
C ILE A 324 14.26 -3.94 -9.06
N LYS A 325 14.53 -4.10 -10.37
CA LYS A 325 13.54 -4.51 -11.38
C LYS A 325 12.90 -5.86 -11.02
N PHE A 326 13.70 -6.83 -10.58
CA PHE A 326 13.25 -8.15 -10.13
C PHE A 326 12.23 -8.08 -8.97
N GLU A 327 12.47 -7.22 -7.98
CA GLU A 327 11.57 -7.06 -6.83
C GLU A 327 10.30 -6.28 -7.19
N LEU A 328 10.36 -5.35 -8.15
CA LEU A 328 9.16 -4.76 -8.74
C LEU A 328 8.31 -5.81 -9.48
N LEU A 329 8.93 -6.78 -10.15
CA LEU A 329 8.20 -7.90 -10.76
C LEU A 329 7.55 -8.81 -9.71
N TRP A 330 8.10 -8.93 -8.50
CA TRP A 330 7.42 -9.64 -7.41
C TRP A 330 6.16 -8.91 -6.96
N ARG A 331 6.24 -7.58 -6.75
CA ARG A 331 5.06 -6.76 -6.48
C ARG A 331 4.01 -7.01 -7.57
N GLU A 332 4.43 -6.90 -8.83
CA GLU A 332 3.57 -7.08 -9.99
C GLU A 332 2.89 -8.45 -10.03
N TYR A 333 3.64 -9.52 -9.77
CA TYR A 333 3.09 -10.88 -9.71
C TYR A 333 1.98 -11.01 -8.66
N PHE A 334 2.17 -10.43 -7.48
CA PHE A 334 1.14 -10.42 -6.44
C PHE A 334 -0.11 -9.63 -6.86
N GLN A 335 0.04 -8.49 -7.54
CA GLN A 335 -1.12 -7.73 -8.05
C GLN A 335 -1.99 -8.57 -8.98
N TRP A 336 -1.37 -9.23 -9.97
CA TRP A 336 -2.09 -10.10 -10.92
C TRP A 336 -2.63 -11.37 -10.26
N GLN A 337 -1.90 -11.91 -9.29
CA GLN A 337 -2.38 -13.03 -8.48
C GLN A 337 -3.67 -12.66 -7.74
N ALA A 338 -3.71 -11.52 -7.06
CA ALA A 338 -4.89 -11.04 -6.35
C ALA A 338 -6.10 -10.90 -7.29
N LEU A 339 -5.88 -10.34 -8.49
CA LEU A 339 -6.92 -10.24 -9.53
C LEU A 339 -7.43 -11.62 -10.00
N ALA A 340 -6.53 -12.59 -10.17
CA ALA A 340 -6.87 -13.92 -10.66
C ALA A 340 -7.64 -14.76 -9.61
N ILE A 341 -7.21 -14.73 -8.34
CA ILE A 341 -7.75 -15.61 -7.29
C ILE A 341 -8.87 -14.95 -6.48
N LYS A 342 -8.99 -13.62 -6.54
CA LYS A 342 -10.04 -12.83 -5.90
C LYS A 342 -10.14 -13.14 -4.40
N SER A 343 -11.34 -13.46 -3.90
CA SER A 343 -11.60 -13.73 -2.48
C SER A 343 -10.81 -14.91 -1.91
N LYS A 344 -10.25 -15.80 -2.76
CA LYS A 344 -9.34 -16.85 -2.30
C LYS A 344 -8.06 -16.27 -1.66
N LEU A 345 -7.71 -15.01 -1.93
CA LEU A 345 -6.60 -14.29 -1.30
C LEU A 345 -6.76 -14.18 0.24
N PHE A 346 -8.00 -14.20 0.75
CA PHE A 346 -8.29 -14.00 2.19
C PHE A 346 -8.78 -15.29 2.89
N LYS A 347 -9.00 -16.37 2.12
CA LYS A 347 -9.47 -17.64 2.68
C LYS A 347 -8.35 -18.35 3.42
N PHE A 348 -8.68 -19.02 4.52
CA PHE A 348 -7.71 -19.76 5.35
C PHE A 348 -6.88 -20.77 4.55
N GLY A 349 -7.53 -21.57 3.69
CA GLY A 349 -6.85 -22.51 2.78
C GLY A 349 -6.27 -21.88 1.51
N GLY A 350 -6.37 -20.57 1.35
CA GLY A 350 -5.90 -19.83 0.17
C GLY A 350 -6.47 -20.39 -1.13
N ILE A 351 -5.58 -20.78 -2.04
CA ILE A 351 -5.94 -21.43 -3.31
C ILE A 351 -5.99 -22.96 -3.24
N LYS A 352 -5.60 -23.54 -2.10
CA LYS A 352 -5.61 -24.99 -1.87
C LYS A 352 -6.95 -25.43 -1.28
N GLU A 353 -7.27 -26.71 -1.46
CA GLU A 353 -8.48 -27.31 -0.89
C GLU A 353 -8.32 -27.58 0.62
N GLN A 354 -7.12 -27.93 1.07
CA GLN A 354 -6.81 -28.20 2.47
C GLN A 354 -6.10 -27.01 3.11
N GLY A 355 -6.60 -26.58 4.27
CA GLY A 355 -6.01 -25.52 5.08
C GLY A 355 -4.78 -25.99 5.87
N PRO A 356 -3.98 -25.05 6.39
CA PRO A 356 -2.86 -25.37 7.27
C PRO A 356 -3.35 -25.88 8.62
N LEU A 357 -2.52 -26.64 9.33
CA LEU A 357 -2.80 -27.18 10.68
C LEU A 357 -2.56 -26.13 11.77
N THR A 358 -3.00 -24.89 11.55
CA THR A 358 -2.85 -23.77 12.47
C THR A 358 -4.20 -23.35 13.03
N SER A 359 -4.23 -22.77 14.24
CA SER A 359 -5.47 -22.28 14.88
C SER A 359 -5.26 -20.90 15.49
N PHE A 360 -6.29 -20.29 16.07
CA PHE A 360 -6.15 -19.04 16.79
C PHE A 360 -5.93 -19.29 18.29
N TYR A 361 -4.83 -18.78 18.83
CA TYR A 361 -4.50 -18.79 20.26
C TYR A 361 -4.28 -17.34 20.74
N PRO A 362 -5.23 -16.72 21.48
CA PRO A 362 -5.20 -15.29 21.81
C PRO A 362 -3.90 -14.86 22.50
N GLN A 363 -3.41 -15.66 23.45
CA GLN A 363 -2.22 -15.33 24.24
C GLN A 363 -0.94 -15.37 23.39
N ARG A 364 -0.76 -16.38 22.54
CA ARG A 364 0.38 -16.47 21.62
C ARG A 364 0.37 -15.32 20.62
N PHE A 365 -0.81 -14.97 20.11
CA PHE A 365 -0.98 -13.85 19.21
C PHE A 365 -0.62 -12.52 19.90
N ALA A 366 -1.10 -12.29 21.13
CA ALA A 366 -0.75 -11.10 21.90
C ALA A 366 0.77 -11.00 22.16
N LYS A 367 1.42 -12.10 22.57
CA LYS A 367 2.89 -12.17 22.74
C LYS A 367 3.61 -11.82 21.43
N TRP A 368 3.16 -12.33 20.29
CA TRP A 368 3.73 -12.00 18.98
C TRP A 368 3.56 -10.53 18.63
N CYS A 369 2.33 -10.01 18.71
CA CYS A 369 2.04 -8.60 18.42
C CYS A 369 2.89 -7.66 19.26
N GLN A 370 3.11 -7.96 20.54
CA GLN A 370 3.85 -7.10 21.47
C GLN A 370 5.37 -7.31 21.44
N GLY A 371 5.86 -8.39 20.80
CA GLY A 371 7.27 -8.77 20.83
C GLY A 371 7.72 -9.32 22.18
N HIS A 372 6.93 -10.22 22.77
CA HIS A 372 7.20 -10.94 24.03
C HIS A 372 7.18 -12.47 23.82
N THR A 373 7.68 -12.93 22.67
CA THR A 373 7.85 -14.36 22.37
C THR A 373 9.16 -14.89 22.93
N PRO A 374 9.38 -16.21 22.98
CA PRO A 374 10.69 -16.78 23.30
C PRO A 374 11.79 -16.48 22.27
N TYR A 375 11.49 -15.79 21.16
CA TYR A 375 12.41 -15.60 20.03
C TYR A 375 12.86 -14.13 19.92
N PRO A 376 14.09 -13.78 20.33
CA PRO A 376 14.54 -12.38 20.43
C PRO A 376 14.51 -11.60 19.11
N ILE A 377 14.90 -12.22 17.98
CA ILE A 377 14.86 -11.57 16.66
C ILE A 377 13.44 -11.23 16.21
N VAL A 378 12.46 -12.07 16.58
CA VAL A 378 11.04 -11.83 16.30
C VAL A 378 10.55 -10.67 17.16
N ASN A 379 10.92 -10.66 18.43
CA ASN A 379 10.56 -9.58 19.36
C ASN A 379 11.09 -8.22 18.90
N ALA A 380 12.36 -8.16 18.52
CA ALA A 380 12.99 -6.96 17.98
C ALA A 380 12.26 -6.43 16.73
N ALA A 381 11.96 -7.33 15.79
CA ALA A 381 11.21 -6.97 14.59
C ALA A 381 9.80 -6.46 14.90
N MET A 382 9.04 -7.13 15.77
CA MET A 382 7.68 -6.70 16.12
C MET A 382 7.69 -5.35 16.88
N LYS A 383 8.69 -5.12 17.74
CA LYS A 383 8.90 -3.82 18.40
C LYS A 383 9.27 -2.72 17.39
N GLN A 384 10.11 -3.00 16.40
CA GLN A 384 10.40 -2.08 15.30
C GLN A 384 9.13 -1.71 14.53
N LEU A 385 8.32 -2.70 14.14
CA LEU A 385 7.06 -2.47 13.43
C LEU A 385 6.12 -1.58 14.21
N ASN A 386 5.89 -1.87 15.49
CA ASN A 386 4.99 -1.10 16.34
C ASN A 386 5.53 0.31 16.64
N ALA A 387 6.85 0.47 16.61
CA ALA A 387 7.48 1.75 16.86
C ALA A 387 7.49 2.68 15.66
N THR A 388 7.55 2.13 14.44
CA THR A 388 7.87 2.90 13.23
C THR A 388 6.84 2.76 12.10
N GLY A 389 5.95 1.77 12.18
CA GLY A 389 5.06 1.39 11.08
C GLY A 389 5.78 0.76 9.89
N TYR A 390 7.04 0.33 10.06
CA TYR A 390 7.86 -0.29 9.02
C TYR A 390 8.62 -1.51 9.54
N MET A 391 8.84 -2.47 8.63
CA MET A 391 9.65 -3.65 8.90
C MET A 391 10.38 -4.05 7.61
N SER A 392 11.67 -4.40 7.71
CA SER A 392 12.45 -4.88 6.56
C SER A 392 11.89 -6.18 5.98
N ASN A 393 12.11 -6.45 4.68
CA ASN A 393 11.60 -7.66 4.03
C ASN A 393 12.10 -8.96 4.73
N ARG A 394 13.36 -8.97 5.17
CA ARG A 394 13.93 -10.10 5.92
C ARG A 394 13.19 -10.31 7.24
N ALA A 395 12.99 -9.25 8.02
CA ALA A 395 12.25 -9.32 9.27
C ALA A 395 10.79 -9.78 9.06
N ARG A 396 10.10 -9.28 8.01
CA ARG A 396 8.72 -9.73 7.66
C ARG A 396 8.64 -11.24 7.45
N GLN A 397 9.60 -11.82 6.73
CA GLN A 397 9.65 -13.28 6.51
C GLN A 397 9.88 -14.04 7.82
N ILE A 398 10.77 -13.55 8.68
CA ILE A 398 11.10 -14.15 9.97
C ILE A 398 9.87 -14.17 10.89
N VAL A 399 9.21 -13.02 11.09
CA VAL A 399 8.08 -12.93 12.01
C VAL A 399 6.84 -13.67 11.51
N ALA A 400 6.63 -13.71 10.20
CA ALA A 400 5.53 -14.48 9.59
C ALA A 400 5.78 -15.99 9.70
N SER A 401 7.02 -16.44 9.44
CA SER A 401 7.40 -17.85 9.68
C SER A 401 7.17 -18.23 11.14
N CYS A 402 7.63 -17.40 12.08
CA CYS A 402 7.42 -17.60 13.51
C CYS A 402 5.95 -17.77 13.86
N LEU A 403 5.09 -16.85 13.38
CA LEU A 403 3.66 -16.91 13.66
C LEU A 403 3.05 -18.23 13.18
N ILE A 404 3.38 -18.66 11.96
CA ILE A 404 2.77 -19.83 11.34
C ILE A 404 3.31 -21.14 11.92
N HIS A 405 4.62 -21.24 12.15
CA HIS A 405 5.26 -22.53 12.43
C HIS A 405 5.62 -22.72 13.90
N GLU A 406 6.20 -21.70 14.52
CA GLU A 406 6.62 -21.76 15.92
C GLU A 406 5.44 -21.49 16.87
N LEU A 407 4.53 -20.58 16.50
CA LEU A 407 3.34 -20.28 17.30
C LEU A 407 2.09 -21.05 16.86
N GLN A 408 2.12 -21.67 15.67
CA GLN A 408 1.02 -22.44 15.06
C GLN A 408 -0.29 -21.63 14.93
N LEU A 409 -0.15 -20.33 14.67
CA LEU A 409 -1.25 -19.40 14.56
C LEU A 409 -1.82 -19.32 13.15
N ASP A 410 -3.13 -19.11 13.04
CA ASP A 410 -3.78 -18.77 11.78
C ASP A 410 -3.14 -17.52 11.16
N TRP A 411 -2.53 -17.73 10.00
CA TRP A 411 -1.74 -16.74 9.28
C TRP A 411 -2.51 -15.45 8.96
N ARG A 412 -3.85 -15.52 8.86
CA ARG A 412 -4.70 -14.36 8.54
C ARG A 412 -4.69 -13.31 9.64
N TYR A 413 -4.50 -13.72 10.90
CA TYR A 413 -4.34 -12.77 12.01
C TYR A 413 -3.03 -11.99 11.90
N GLY A 414 -1.95 -12.66 11.48
CA GLY A 414 -0.68 -11.98 11.19
C GLY A 414 -0.79 -11.03 9.99
N ALA A 415 -1.46 -11.47 8.91
CA ALA A 415 -1.73 -10.65 7.74
C ALA A 415 -2.56 -9.40 8.07
N ALA A 416 -3.61 -9.55 8.88
CA ALA A 416 -4.45 -8.44 9.34
C ALA A 416 -3.71 -7.50 10.31
N TYR A 417 -2.82 -8.02 11.15
CA TYR A 417 -1.98 -7.17 12.01
C TYR A 417 -0.99 -6.34 11.18
N PHE A 418 -0.42 -6.93 10.13
CA PHE A 418 0.40 -6.20 9.16
C PHE A 418 -0.41 -5.17 8.39
N GLU A 419 -1.65 -5.51 7.99
CA GLU A 419 -2.60 -4.56 7.43
C GLU A 419 -2.90 -3.41 8.41
N GLN A 420 -2.91 -3.61 9.71
CA GLN A 420 -3.05 -2.49 10.63
C GLN A 420 -1.77 -1.64 10.71
N GLN A 421 -0.60 -2.26 10.93
CA GLN A 421 0.61 -1.55 11.35
C GLN A 421 1.42 -0.96 10.20
N LEU A 422 1.47 -1.62 9.03
CA LEU A 422 2.38 -1.23 7.95
C LEU A 422 1.94 0.07 7.29
N THR A 423 2.86 1.03 7.26
CA THR A 423 2.75 2.26 6.46
C THR A 423 2.63 1.92 4.97
N ASP A 424 3.34 0.87 4.53
CA ASP A 424 3.40 0.41 3.15
C ASP A 424 2.49 -0.78 2.83
N TYR A 425 1.39 -0.93 3.57
CA TYR A 425 0.42 -1.99 3.29
C TYR A 425 -0.14 -1.88 1.87
N ASP A 426 0.08 -2.95 1.11
CA ASP A 426 -0.54 -3.22 -0.17
C ASP A 426 -1.28 -4.56 -0.05
N VAL A 427 -2.57 -4.56 -0.38
CA VAL A 427 -3.45 -5.72 -0.20
C VAL A 427 -2.92 -6.97 -0.91
N ALA A 428 -2.40 -6.83 -2.13
CA ALA A 428 -1.95 -7.95 -2.91
C ALA A 428 -0.59 -8.46 -2.40
N ALA A 429 0.36 -7.55 -2.17
CA ALA A 429 1.69 -7.90 -1.70
C ALA A 429 1.65 -8.48 -0.28
N ASN A 430 0.87 -7.91 0.64
CA ASN A 430 0.77 -8.39 2.02
C ASN A 430 0.16 -9.78 2.06
N TRP A 431 -1.11 -9.91 1.64
CA TRP A 431 -1.84 -11.17 1.74
C TRP A 431 -1.23 -12.26 0.86
N GLY A 432 -0.67 -11.90 -0.31
CA GLY A 432 0.04 -12.83 -1.19
C GLY A 432 1.31 -13.40 -0.56
N ASN A 433 2.15 -12.57 0.08
CA ASN A 433 3.33 -13.05 0.80
C ASN A 433 2.96 -13.93 2.01
N TRP A 434 1.91 -13.57 2.76
CA TRP A 434 1.44 -14.38 3.87
C TRP A 434 0.92 -15.76 3.40
N GLN A 435 0.14 -15.80 2.31
CA GLN A 435 -0.28 -17.07 1.70
C GLN A 435 0.90 -17.92 1.23
N TYR A 436 1.93 -17.27 0.68
CA TYR A 436 3.14 -17.93 0.23
C TYR A 436 3.86 -18.64 1.37
N LEU A 437 4.04 -17.96 2.51
CA LEU A 437 4.69 -18.53 3.70
C LEU A 437 3.83 -19.60 4.38
N ALA A 438 2.53 -19.37 4.48
CA ALA A 438 1.57 -20.35 5.01
C ALA A 438 1.41 -21.59 4.12
N GLY A 439 2.02 -21.61 2.93
CA GLY A 439 1.99 -22.74 2.02
C GLY A 439 0.63 -22.98 1.39
N VAL A 440 -0.24 -21.96 1.37
CA VAL A 440 -1.59 -22.00 0.79
C VAL A 440 -1.73 -21.17 -0.49
N GLY A 441 -0.67 -20.46 -0.89
CA GLY A 441 -0.58 -19.69 -2.14
C GLY A 441 0.07 -20.45 -3.29
N PHE A 442 0.50 -19.69 -4.30
CA PHE A 442 1.24 -20.20 -5.46
C PHE A 442 2.73 -20.48 -5.13
N ASP A 443 3.00 -21.63 -4.51
CA ASP A 443 4.36 -22.22 -4.41
C ASP A 443 4.29 -23.74 -4.62
N PRO A 444 4.92 -24.30 -5.67
CA PRO A 444 5.00 -25.75 -5.85
C PRO A 444 5.81 -26.45 -4.74
N ARG A 445 6.62 -25.72 -3.97
CA ARG A 445 7.46 -26.26 -2.88
C ARG A 445 6.72 -26.37 -1.54
N GLY A 446 5.48 -25.90 -1.45
CA GLY A 446 4.70 -25.93 -0.21
C GLY A 446 5.11 -24.82 0.77
N SER A 447 4.97 -25.09 2.07
CA SER A 447 5.23 -24.10 3.13
C SER A 447 6.73 -23.91 3.39
N ARG A 448 7.13 -22.66 3.69
CA ARG A 448 8.52 -22.27 3.92
C ARG A 448 8.74 -21.90 5.38
N ARG A 449 9.30 -22.84 6.14
CA ARG A 449 9.73 -22.60 7.52
C ARG A 449 11.16 -22.05 7.55
N PHE A 450 11.36 -20.95 8.24
CA PHE A 450 12.67 -20.38 8.53
C PHE A 450 13.21 -20.92 9.85
N ASN A 451 14.48 -21.35 9.87
CA ASN A 451 15.18 -21.64 11.11
C ASN A 451 15.63 -20.31 11.74
N LEU A 452 15.00 -19.93 12.86
CA LEU A 452 15.19 -18.63 13.50
C LEU A 452 16.64 -18.43 13.98
N ASP A 453 17.28 -19.43 14.58
CA ASP A 453 18.68 -19.34 15.04
C ASP A 453 19.63 -19.08 13.88
N LYS A 454 19.42 -19.77 12.74
CA LYS A 454 20.18 -19.52 11.52
C LYS A 454 19.94 -18.12 10.97
N GLN A 455 18.70 -17.62 11.02
CA GLN A 455 18.42 -16.24 10.59
C GLN A 455 19.13 -15.23 11.48
N THR A 456 19.10 -15.41 12.80
CA THR A 456 19.83 -14.55 13.75
C THR A 456 21.33 -14.58 13.47
N ALA A 457 21.94 -15.76 13.41
CA ALA A 457 23.38 -15.89 13.14
C ALA A 457 23.83 -15.31 11.78
N THR A 458 22.91 -15.24 10.80
CA THR A 458 23.23 -14.72 9.46
C THR A 458 23.02 -13.21 9.36
N TYR A 459 21.95 -12.67 9.94
CA TYR A 459 21.50 -11.29 9.71
C TYR A 459 21.62 -10.37 10.91
N ASP A 460 21.91 -10.91 12.09
CA ASP A 460 22.21 -10.18 13.31
C ASP A 460 23.31 -10.90 14.13
N PRO A 461 24.48 -11.19 13.53
CA PRO A 461 25.53 -12.00 14.17
C PRO A 461 26.05 -11.40 15.48
N ASP A 462 26.07 -10.07 15.57
CA ASP A 462 26.56 -9.31 16.74
C ASP A 462 25.41 -8.89 17.69
N GLY A 463 24.17 -9.25 17.37
CA GLY A 463 22.98 -8.92 18.17
C GLY A 463 22.62 -7.43 18.19
N GLU A 464 23.16 -6.61 17.29
CA GLU A 464 22.93 -5.16 17.22
C GLU A 464 21.44 -4.84 17.02
N PHE A 465 20.76 -5.55 16.11
CA PHE A 465 19.34 -5.33 15.85
C PHE A 465 18.48 -5.75 17.04
N ILE A 466 18.75 -6.93 17.61
CA ILE A 466 18.07 -7.42 18.81
C ILE A 466 18.25 -6.44 19.97
N ASN A 467 19.45 -5.94 20.20
CA ASN A 467 19.74 -5.02 21.30
C ASN A 467 19.08 -3.66 21.08
N LYS A 468 19.18 -3.09 19.88
CA LYS A 468 18.59 -1.79 19.52
C LYS A 468 17.09 -1.74 19.78
N TRP A 469 16.37 -2.81 19.45
CA TRP A 469 14.91 -2.88 19.62
C TRP A 469 14.46 -3.60 20.89
N ASN A 470 15.37 -3.84 21.85
CA ASN A 470 15.08 -4.53 23.11
C ASN A 470 14.38 -5.89 22.90
N GLY A 471 14.85 -6.67 21.92
CA GLY A 471 14.32 -8.01 21.63
C GLY A 471 14.61 -9.04 22.73
N GLN A 472 15.64 -8.78 23.54
CA GLN A 472 15.94 -9.56 24.74
C GLN A 472 14.93 -9.22 25.84
N ASP A 473 13.85 -9.98 25.90
CA ASP A 473 12.96 -9.92 27.07
C ASP A 473 13.44 -10.95 28.10
N GLN A 474 14.08 -10.48 29.18
CA GLN A 474 14.54 -11.33 30.28
C GLN A 474 13.38 -12.01 31.04
N LYS A 475 12.13 -11.51 30.88
CA LYS A 475 10.93 -12.19 31.40
C LYS A 475 10.44 -13.28 30.45
N ALA A 476 10.72 -13.19 29.16
CA ALA A 476 10.33 -14.21 28.18
C ALA A 476 11.17 -15.49 28.28
N SER A 477 12.42 -15.41 28.72
CA SER A 477 13.25 -16.60 29.03
C SER A 477 12.70 -17.48 30.15
N GLN A 478 11.73 -16.97 30.94
CA GLN A 478 10.97 -17.74 31.94
C GLN A 478 9.53 -18.04 31.51
N ASN A 479 9.02 -17.40 30.45
CA ASN A 479 7.65 -17.61 29.98
C ASN A 479 7.60 -18.75 28.95
N THR A 480 6.91 -19.82 29.33
CA THR A 480 6.44 -20.82 28.37
C THR A 480 5.59 -20.17 27.29
N LEU A 481 5.58 -20.78 26.09
CA LEU A 481 4.79 -20.31 24.94
C LEU A 481 3.31 -20.11 25.33
N ASP A 482 2.79 -21.07 26.08
CA ASP A 482 1.45 -21.10 26.66
C ASP A 482 1.50 -20.68 28.13
N ASN A 483 0.52 -19.90 28.58
CA ASN A 483 0.31 -19.75 30.01
C ASN A 483 -0.42 -21.00 30.50
N VAL A 484 0.10 -21.60 31.56
CA VAL A 484 -0.52 -22.75 32.19
C VAL A 484 -1.11 -22.36 33.55
N ASP A 485 -2.19 -23.01 33.96
CA ASP A 485 -2.74 -22.85 35.30
C ASP A 485 -1.87 -23.59 36.34
N ILE A 486 -2.34 -23.63 37.58
CA ILE A 486 -1.62 -24.26 38.70
C ILE A 486 -1.43 -25.78 38.54
N VAL A 487 -2.10 -26.42 37.58
CA VAL A 487 -1.95 -27.86 37.29
C VAL A 487 -1.35 -28.11 35.90
N ASP A 488 -0.61 -27.14 35.37
CA ASP A 488 0.03 -27.18 34.05
C ASP A 488 -0.96 -27.29 32.87
N TRP A 489 -2.24 -26.93 33.07
CA TRP A 489 -3.24 -26.91 32.00
C TRP A 489 -3.21 -25.59 31.22
N PRO A 490 -3.22 -25.59 29.88
CA PRO A 490 -3.24 -24.35 29.10
C PRO A 490 -4.44 -23.45 29.46
N VAL A 491 -4.16 -22.24 29.91
CA VAL A 491 -5.19 -21.21 30.12
C VAL A 491 -5.48 -20.57 28.77
N SER A 492 -6.76 -20.45 28.40
CA SER A 492 -7.18 -19.85 27.13
C SER A 492 -7.13 -18.32 27.13
#